data_AF-A0A257H119-F1
#
_entry.id   AF-A0A257H119-F1
#
_cell.length_a   1.000
_cell.length_b   1.000
_cell.length_c   1.000
_cell.angle_alpha   90.00
_cell.angle_beta   90.00
_cell.angle_gamma   90.00
#
_symmetry.space_group_name_H-M   'P 1'
#
loop_
_entity.id
_entity.type
_entity.pdbx_description
1 polymer ?
#
loop_
_entity_poly.entity_id
_entity_poly.type
_entity_poly.pdbx_seq_one_letter_code
_entity_poly.pdbx_strand_id
1 'polypeptide(L)' 'MHIGQFALANHLFVAPMAGVTDRPFRQLCKQLGAGYAVSEMVTSRRDLWD' A
#
# COMPACT_ATOMS: atom_id res chain seq x y z
N MET A 1 11.47 -6.96 -9.74
CA MET A 1 10.85 -8.15 -9.09
C MET A 1 9.74 -8.69 -9.97
N HIS A 2 9.51 -10.00 -10.00
CA HIS A 2 8.35 -10.58 -10.69
C HIS A 2 7.43 -11.30 -9.68
N ILE A 3 6.13 -11.00 -9.72
CA ILE A 3 5.09 -11.72 -8.98
C ILE A 3 4.05 -12.20 -10.00
N GLY A 4 4.06 -13.50 -10.30
CA GLY A 4 3.28 -14.05 -11.41
C GLY A 4 3.62 -13.32 -12.71
N GLN A 5 2.60 -12.78 -13.38
CA GLN A 5 2.75 -11.99 -14.61
C GLN A 5 3.16 -10.53 -14.40
N PHE A 6 3.27 -10.06 -13.15
CA PHE A 6 3.51 -8.65 -12.85
C PHE A 6 5.01 -8.38 -12.65
N ALA A 7 5.55 -7.49 -13.47
CA ALA A 7 6.89 -6.92 -13.29
C ALA A 7 6.79 -5.67 -12.40
N LEU A 8 7.59 -5.64 -11.33
CA LEU A 8 7.67 -4.56 -10.36
C LEU A 8 9.07 -3.95 -10.37
N ALA A 9 9.15 -2.65 -10.08
CA ALA A 9 10.40 -1.90 -10.10
C ALA A 9 11.44 -2.42 -9.11
N ASN A 10 11.03 -2.90 -7.93
CA ASN A 10 11.93 -3.40 -6.88
C ASN A 10 11.22 -4.34 -5.90
N HIS A 11 11.92 -4.72 -4.82
CA HIS A 11 11.44 -5.60 -3.74
C HIS A 11 10.87 -4.83 -2.53
N LEU A 12 10.57 -3.54 -2.66
CA LEU A 12 10.10 -2.68 -1.56
C LEU A 12 8.61 -2.35 -1.71
N PHE A 13 7.86 -2.65 -0.66
CA PHE A 13 6.40 -2.58 -0.63
C PHE A 13 5.94 -1.74 0.53
N VAL A 14 4.95 -0.87 0.32
CA VAL A 14 4.29 -0.15 1.41
C VAL A 14 3.29 -1.08 2.10
N ALA A 15 3.43 -1.23 3.42
CA ALA A 15 2.50 -2.00 4.23
C ALA A 15 1.13 -1.30 4.30
N PRO A 16 0.01 -2.05 4.20
CA PRO A 16 -1.31 -1.51 4.45
C PRO A 16 -1.50 -1.29 5.96
N MET A 17 -1.79 -0.07 6.37
CA MET A 17 -2.00 0.33 7.76
C MET A 17 -3.25 1.21 7.84
N ALA A 18 -4.17 0.87 8.73
CA ALA A 18 -5.41 1.61 8.95
C ALA A 18 -5.11 3.04 9.43
N GLY A 19 -5.78 4.04 8.86
CA GLY A 19 -5.59 5.46 9.14
C GLY A 19 -4.23 6.05 8.72
N VAL A 20 -3.32 5.28 8.12
CA VAL A 20 -1.97 5.74 7.77
C VAL A 20 -1.71 5.64 6.28
N THR A 21 -2.02 4.51 5.65
CA THR A 21 -1.68 4.27 4.23
C THR A 21 -2.70 4.90 3.28
N ASP A 22 -2.96 6.19 3.46
CA ASP A 22 -3.90 6.98 2.66
C ASP A 22 -3.33 7.32 1.26
N ARG A 23 -4.09 8.04 0.43
CA ARG A 23 -3.67 8.35 -0.94
C ARG A 23 -2.37 9.18 -0.99
N PRO A 24 -2.25 10.33 -0.31
CA PRO A 24 -1.03 11.14 -0.36
C PRO A 24 0.18 10.40 0.20
N PHE A 25 0.05 9.62 1.28
CA PHE A 25 1.14 8.80 1.81
C PHE A 25 1.66 7.81 0.75
N ARG A 26 0.76 7.09 0.07
CA ARG A 26 1.16 6.15 -1.00
C ARG A 26 1.82 6.85 -2.18
N GLN A 27 1.36 8.03 -2.56
CA GLN A 27 1.98 8.81 -3.63
C GLN A 27 3.41 9.20 -3.27
N LEU A 28 3.61 9.69 -2.04
CA LEU A 28 4.93 10.03 -1.52
C LEU A 28 5.85 8.81 -1.47
N CYS A 29 5.39 7.68 -0.91
CA CYS A 29 6.19 6.46 -0.86
C CYS A 29 6.59 5.95 -2.25
N LYS A 30 5.70 6.03 -3.25
CA LYS A 30 6.03 5.69 -4.64
C LYS A 30 7.11 6.62 -5.22
N GLN A 31 7.01 7.92 -4.96
CA GLN A 31 8.02 8.90 -5.38
C GLN A 31 9.38 8.65 -4.70
N LEU A 32 9.38 8.18 -3.46
CA LEU A 32 10.58 7.84 -2.70
C LEU A 32 11.16 6.45 -3.02
N GLY A 33 10.58 5.71 -3.96
CA GLY A 33 11.13 4.45 -4.46
C GLY A 33 10.44 3.18 -3.98
N ALA A 34 9.23 3.24 -3.42
CA ALA A 34 8.43 2.04 -3.20
C ALA A 34 8.02 1.43 -4.56
N GLY A 35 8.38 0.16 -4.79
CA GLY A 35 8.03 -0.57 -6.01
C GLY A 35 6.54 -0.91 -6.10
N TYR A 36 5.86 -0.99 -4.97
CA TYR A 36 4.42 -1.15 -4.90
C TYR A 36 3.83 -0.49 -3.64
N ALA A 37 2.59 -0.03 -3.71
CA ALA A 37 1.86 0.51 -2.56
C ALA A 37 0.41 0.01 -2.56
N VAL A 38 -0.02 -0.52 -1.41
CA VAL A 38 -1.37 -1.07 -1.18
C VAL A 38 -2.24 0.00 -0.52
N SER A 39 -3.55 -0.02 -0.76
CA SER A 39 -4.49 0.87 -0.06
C SER A 39 -4.46 0.67 1.45
N GLU A 40 -5.12 1.59 2.16
CA GLU A 40 -5.36 1.48 3.59
C GLU A 40 -5.98 0.11 3.96
N MET A 41 -5.61 -0.39 5.13
CA MET A 41 -6.22 -1.58 5.70
C MET A 41 -7.62 -1.22 6.21
N VAL A 42 -8.65 -1.87 5.64
CA VAL A 42 -10.03 -1.69 6.06
C VAL A 42 -10.50 -2.96 6.76
N THR A 43 -11.15 -2.80 7.92
CA THR A 43 -11.72 -3.91 8.69
C THR A 43 -13.04 -4.37 8.06
N SER A 44 -13.31 -5.68 8.05
CA SER A 44 -14.59 -6.23 7.60
C SER A 44 -15.72 -6.02 8.62
N ARG A 45 -15.37 -5.69 9.86
CA ARG A 45 -16.29 -5.40 10.96
C ARG A 45 -16.74 -3.95 10.90
N ARG A 46 -17.99 -3.74 10.47
CA ARG A 46 -18.56 -2.41 10.23
C ARG A 46 -18.66 -1.56 11.50
N ASP A 47 -18.71 -2.19 12.67
CA ASP A 47 -18.68 -1.57 13.99
C ASP A 47 -17.34 -0.94 14.38
N LEU A 48 -16.28 -1.19 13.60
CA LEU A 48 -14.92 -0.70 13.84
C LEU A 48 -14.48 0.31 12.76
N TRP A 49 -15.42 0.96 12.08
CA TRP A 49 -15.15 1.93 11.01
C TRP A 49 -15.07 3.38 11.51
N ASP A 50 -15.44 3.59 12.78
CA ASP A 50 -15.41 4.87 13.51
C ASP A 50 -14.16 4.98 14.38
#